data_AF-A0A1D8JCF4-F1
#
_entry.id   AF-A0A1D8JCF4-F1
#
_cell.length_a   1.000
_cell.length_b   1.000
_cell.length_c   1.000
_cell.angle_alpha   90.00
_cell.angle_beta   90.00
_cell.angle_gamma   90.00
#
_symmetry.space_group_name_H-M   'P 1'
#
loop_
_entity.id
_entity.type
_entity.pdbx_description
1 polymer ?
#
loop_
_entity_poly.entity_id
_entity_poly.type
_entity_poly.pdbx_seq_one_letter_code
_entity_poly.pdbx_strand_id
1 'polypeptide(L)' 'MCSVKSIKEDKKVKLYSCETHIDQVLEEFIQKEERFPTMKYLEKGEKLSTTCSQCKMQALYLVANG' A
#
# COMPACT_ATOMS: atom_id res chain seq x y z
N MET A 1 29.18 24.98 -0.42
CA MET A 1 28.70 23.76 -1.09
C MET A 1 27.86 23.01 -0.08
N CYS A 2 26.53 23.12 -0.14
CA CYS A 2 25.67 22.43 0.82
C CYS A 2 25.54 20.95 0.44
N SER A 3 26.04 20.10 1.33
CA SER A 3 25.71 18.68 1.44
C SER A 3 24.19 18.49 1.50
N VAL A 4 23.64 17.45 0.88
CA VAL A 4 23.00 16.31 1.56
C VAL A 4 22.33 15.30 0.60
N LYS A 5 22.67 14.02 0.84
CA LYS A 5 21.86 12.77 0.77
C LYS A 5 21.33 12.29 -0.60
N SER A 6 21.70 11.10 -1.08
CA SER A 6 21.24 9.76 -0.61
C SER A 6 19.72 9.64 -0.87
N ILE A 7 19.12 8.68 -1.58
CA ILE A 7 19.31 7.22 -1.70
C ILE A 7 18.64 6.77 -3.01
N LYS A 8 19.15 5.70 -3.66
CA LYS A 8 18.46 4.98 -4.75
C LYS A 8 17.14 4.40 -4.20
N GLU A 9 16.01 4.87 -4.68
CA GLU A 9 14.70 4.44 -4.18
C GLU A 9 14.40 3.01 -4.64
N ASP A 10 14.62 2.07 -3.72
CA ASP A 10 14.15 0.69 -3.77
C ASP A 10 12.61 0.74 -3.95
N LYS A 11 12.13 0.35 -5.14
CA LYS A 11 10.76 0.61 -5.59
C LYS A 11 9.76 -0.29 -4.85
N LYS A 12 9.50 0.02 -3.58
CA LYS A 12 8.55 -0.70 -2.74
C LYS A 12 7.13 -0.22 -3.01
N VAL A 13 6.35 -0.98 -3.77
CA VAL A 13 4.93 -0.70 -4.02
C VAL A 13 4.15 -0.87 -2.71
N LYS A 14 3.45 0.18 -2.30
CA LYS A 14 2.55 0.21 -1.13
C LYS A 14 1.21 0.77 -1.54
N LEU A 15 0.14 0.01 -1.36
CA LEU A 15 -1.23 0.36 -1.71
C LEU A 15 -2.13 0.21 -0.48
N TYR A 16 -3.11 1.10 -0.37
CA TYR A 16 -4.05 1.10 0.74
C TYR A 16 -5.44 0.73 0.25
N SER A 17 -6.09 -0.21 0.94
CA SER A 17 -7.40 -0.73 0.56
C SER A 17 -8.35 -0.79 1.75
N CYS A 18 -9.64 -0.56 1.50
CA CYS A 18 -10.70 -0.89 2.45
C CYS A 18 -11.06 -2.38 2.36
N GLU A 19 -11.88 -2.87 3.29
CA GLU A 19 -12.35 -4.26 3.31
C GLU A 19 -13.11 -4.69 2.05
N THR A 20 -13.80 -3.75 1.39
CA THR A 20 -14.62 -4.09 0.22
C THR A 20 -13.80 -4.21 -1.06
N HIS A 21 -12.70 -3.46 -1.15
CA HIS A 21 -11.86 -3.41 -2.36
C HIS A 21 -10.52 -4.13 -2.18
N ILE A 22 -10.28 -4.79 -1.03
CA ILE A 22 -9.03 -5.50 -0.78
C ILE A 22 -8.84 -6.63 -1.80
N ASP A 23 -9.85 -7.47 -2.03
CA ASP A 23 -9.77 -8.59 -2.98
C ASP A 23 -9.40 -8.14 -4.38
N GLN A 24 -10.12 -7.15 -4.92
CA GLN A 24 -9.82 -6.60 -6.25
C GLN A 24 -8.40 -6.05 -6.33
N VAL A 25 -7.96 -5.30 -5.31
CA VAL A 25 -6.60 -4.72 -5.30
C VAL A 25 -5.54 -5.80 -5.23
N LEU A 26 -5.78 -6.92 -4.53
CA LEU A 26 -4.87 -8.06 -4.50
C LEU A 26 -4.77 -8.72 -5.86
N GLU A 27 -5.88 -8.99 -6.54
CA GLU A 27 -5.89 -9.60 -7.86
C GLU A 27 -5.13 -8.74 -8.88
N GLU A 28 -5.43 -7.43 -8.89
CA GLU A 28 -4.72 -6.48 -9.75
C GLU A 28 -3.22 -6.42 -9.42
N PHE A 29 -2.86 -6.49 -8.13
CA PHE A 29 -1.47 -6.49 -7.70
C PHE A 29 -0.75 -7.74 -8.16
N ILE A 30 -1.33 -8.92 -7.96
CA ILE A 30 -0.76 -10.21 -8.37
C ILE A 30 -0.60 -10.25 -9.88
N GLN A 31 -1.55 -9.72 -10.64
CA GLN A 31 -1.44 -9.65 -12.09
C GLN A 31 -0.30 -8.72 -12.55
N LYS A 32 -0.07 -7.61 -11.85
CA LYS A 32 0.96 -6.61 -12.21
C LYS A 32 2.36 -6.99 -11.75
N GLU A 33 2.47 -7.49 -10.52
CA GLU A 33 3.75 -7.80 -9.86
C GLU A 33 4.12 -9.28 -10.00
N GLU A 34 3.21 -10.11 -10.53
CA GLU A 34 3.35 -11.57 -10.67
C GLU A 34 3.73 -12.26 -9.34
N ARG A 35 3.38 -11.61 -8.23
CA ARG A 35 3.75 -11.99 -6.86
C ARG A 35 2.64 -11.71 -5.87
N PHE A 36 2.55 -12.56 -4.86
CA PHE A 36 1.62 -12.37 -3.75
C PHE A 36 2.11 -11.23 -2.85
N PRO A 37 1.29 -10.18 -2.66
CA PRO A 37 1.64 -9.12 -1.74
C PRO A 37 1.49 -9.57 -0.29
N THR A 38 2.17 -8.85 0.59
CA THR A 38 1.92 -8.93 2.02
C THR A 38 0.79 -7.99 2.40
N MET A 39 -0.24 -8.54 3.06
CA MET A 39 -1.31 -7.77 3.67
C MET A 39 -1.02 -7.50 5.14
N LYS A 40 -1.18 -6.25 5.55
CA LYS A 40 -1.13 -5.83 6.95
C LYS A 40 -2.38 -5.03 7.31
N TYR A 41 -3.02 -5.38 8.42
CA TYR A 41 -4.08 -4.55 8.98
C TYR A 41 -3.51 -3.26 9.55
N LEU A 42 -4.15 -2.14 9.24
CA LEU A 42 -3.80 -0.84 9.77
C LEU A 42 -4.27 -0.69 11.22
N GLU A 43 -3.46 -0.07 12.06
CA GLU A 43 -3.86 0.28 13.42
C GLU A 43 -4.75 1.52 13.41
N LYS A 44 -5.55 1.74 14.47
CA LYS A 44 -6.51 2.87 14.54
C LYS A 44 -5.88 4.23 14.21
N GLY A 45 -4.64 4.47 14.64
CA GLY A 45 -3.93 5.71 14.35
C GLY A 45 -3.56 5.88 12.87
N GLU A 46 -3.15 4.79 12.20
CA GLU A 46 -2.79 4.83 10.79
C GLU A 46 -4.02 5.01 9.89
N LYS A 47 -5.15 4.37 10.24
CA LYS A 47 -6.42 4.45 9.50
C LYS A 47 -6.89 5.88 9.25
N LEU A 48 -6.66 6.79 10.20
CA LEU A 48 -7.12 8.18 10.12
C LEU A 48 -6.45 8.99 9.00
N SER A 49 -5.23 8.62 8.62
CA SER A 49 -4.46 9.33 7.59
C SER A 49 -4.35 8.56 6.28
N THR A 50 -4.98 7.38 6.20
CA THR A 50 -4.91 6.50 5.03
C THR A 50 -6.28 6.28 4.44
N THR A 51 -6.39 6.45 3.13
CA THR A 51 -7.62 6.24 2.37
C THR A 51 -7.43 5.16 1.32
N CYS A 52 -8.50 4.44 1.01
CA CYS A 52 -8.51 3.44 -0.03
C CYS A 52 -8.25 4.09 -1.39
N SER A 53 -7.30 3.55 -2.15
CA SER A 53 -6.94 4.10 -3.45
C SER A 53 -8.08 4.00 -4.48
N GLN A 54 -9.03 3.08 -4.30
CA GLN A 54 -10.17 2.85 -5.19
C GLN A 54 -11.34 3.80 -4.89
N CYS A 55 -11.83 3.81 -3.64
CA CYS A 55 -13.04 4.55 -3.28
C CYS A 55 -12.81 5.76 -2.36
N LYS A 56 -11.56 6.05 -1.98
CA LYS A 56 -11.17 7.13 -1.04
C LYS A 56 -11.80 7.05 0.36
N MET A 57 -12.49 5.96 0.69
CA MET A 57 -12.97 5.68 2.04
C MET A 57 -11.81 5.30 2.96
N GLN A 58 -12.07 5.14 4.26
CA GLN A 58 -11.04 4.75 5.21
C GLN A 58 -10.38 3.42 4.80
N ALA A 59 -9.06 3.42 4.65
CA ALA A 59 -8.33 2.19 4.40
C ALA A 59 -8.25 1.35 5.69
N LEU A 60 -8.29 0.03 5.53
CA LEU A 60 -8.17 -0.94 6.61
C LEU A 60 -6.94 -1.82 6.45
N TYR A 61 -6.46 -1.96 5.21
CA TYR A 61 -5.38 -2.85 4.81
C TYR A 61 -4.29 -2.08 4.07
N LEU A 62 -3.04 -2.41 4.38
CA LEU A 62 -1.86 -2.07 3.60
C LEU A 62 -1.43 -3.31 2.81
N VAL A 63 -1.36 -3.15 1.49
CA VAL A 63 -0.85 -4.14 0.55
C VAL A 63 0.54 -3.68 0.13
N ALA A 64 1.57 -4.46 0.41
CA ALA A 64 2.95 -4.12 0.06
C ALA A 64 3.72 -5.33 -0.48
N ASN A 65 4.67 -5.08 -1.38
CA ASN A 65 5.63 -6.12 -1.75
C ASN A 65 6.63 -6.35 -0.60
N GLY A 66 6.96 -7.62 -0.36
CA GLY A 66 7.77 -8.10 0.77
C GLY A 66 9.27 -7.97 0.52
#